data_AF-G0MYY5-F1
#
_entry.id   AF-G0MYY5-F1
#
_cell.length_a   1.000
_cell.length_b   1.000
_cell.length_c   1.000
_cell.angle_alpha   90.00
_cell.angle_beta   90.00
_cell.angle_gamma   90.00
#
_symmetry.space_group_name_H-M   'P 1'
#
loop_
_entity.id
_entity.type
_entity.pdbx_description
1 polymer ?
#
loop_
_entity_poly.entity_id
_entity_poly.type
_entity_poly.pdbx_seq_one_letter_code
_entity_poly.pdbx_strand_id
1 'polypeptide(L)'
;MLFVYQATLFGDHHNTSENNDYSAPSDTMANSLIRCERFFESFNISVPVLLIDVDILEQLNRKRCFLQPGKPIKIAVDVQFLSHVSLLQDSRFQVVYYTNTTGKDFLDFRSDPRRIIPKNFSTRSLGYFAIPEDFNKFFNFWKRSKFTDCMNLHIPRTGKTVRMPAIPSTRVLARLRDELIENNMFLFLNGGTLLGWYRECSVIPHTLDMDVSIFAEDYNSGFLENMQNNLSDFRISRKFGMINDSFEMTVAPREGHKVFIDIFLMYKGIENGTVTHNWVGGVSPDGTKYKYTYPIYDPWCAADLLGHIFWVTCTPNEKIVKEYGKLWYLDHLTSKYSWNSSGKNVKKNGKWTKEEMKEVYKVFKG
;
A
#
# COMPACT_ATOMS: atom_id res chain seq x y z
N MET A 1 -16.23 -34.98 -34.62
CA MET A 1 -16.95 -33.78 -34.12
C MET A 1 -15.98 -32.63 -34.09
N LEU A 2 -15.97 -31.85 -35.16
CA LEU A 2 -15.15 -30.68 -35.39
C LEU A 2 -16.14 -29.57 -35.75
N PHE A 3 -16.25 -28.53 -34.94
CA PHE A 3 -17.04 -27.34 -35.28
C PHE A 3 -16.10 -26.27 -35.82
N VAL A 4 -16.34 -25.94 -37.09
CA VAL A 4 -15.76 -24.86 -37.86
C VAL A 4 -16.49 -23.57 -37.50
N TYR A 5 -15.76 -22.51 -37.12
CA TYR A 5 -16.31 -21.16 -37.04
C TYR A 5 -16.29 -20.51 -38.41
N GLN A 6 -17.47 -20.14 -38.90
CA GLN A 6 -17.68 -19.43 -40.15
C GLN A 6 -17.64 -17.93 -39.87
N ALA A 7 -16.80 -17.22 -40.62
CA ALA A 7 -16.77 -15.77 -40.69
C ALA A 7 -17.72 -15.30 -41.79
N THR A 8 -18.57 -14.32 -41.47
CA THR A 8 -19.18 -13.41 -42.44
C THR A 8 -19.46 -12.08 -41.76
N LEU A 9 -19.02 -10.98 -42.36
CA LEU A 9 -19.89 -9.91 -42.86
C LEU A 9 -19.02 -8.74 -43.37
N PHE A 10 -19.03 -8.55 -44.69
CA PHE A 10 -18.75 -7.28 -45.35
C PHE A 10 -20.06 -6.49 -45.44
N GLY A 11 -19.97 -5.17 -45.25
CA GLY A 11 -21.04 -4.22 -45.50
C GLY A 11 -20.52 -2.79 -45.31
N ASP A 12 -20.28 -2.12 -46.43
CA ASP A 12 -19.60 -0.83 -46.57
C ASP A 12 -20.42 0.39 -46.11
N HIS A 13 -19.65 1.40 -45.71
CA HIS A 13 -19.85 2.86 -45.61
C HIS A 13 -21.22 3.50 -45.93
N HIS A 14 -21.72 4.26 -44.95
CA HIS A 14 -22.23 5.61 -45.20
C HIS A 14 -21.88 6.59 -44.05
N ASN A 15 -21.25 7.69 -44.45
CA ASN A 15 -20.91 8.88 -43.67
C ASN A 15 -22.15 9.54 -43.05
N THR A 16 -22.09 9.99 -41.79
CA THR A 16 -22.80 11.20 -41.32
C THR A 16 -22.17 11.75 -40.03
N SER A 17 -21.54 12.93 -40.19
CA SER A 17 -21.37 14.04 -39.25
C SER A 17 -21.25 13.77 -37.74
N GLU A 18 -20.06 14.11 -37.22
CA GLU A 18 -19.80 14.51 -35.84
C GLU A 18 -20.81 15.57 -35.38
N ASN A 19 -21.52 15.29 -34.29
CA ASN A 19 -22.07 16.31 -33.40
C ASN A 19 -21.52 16.05 -32.00
N ASN A 20 -20.67 16.96 -31.56
CA ASN A 20 -20.22 17.09 -30.18
C ASN A 20 -21.41 17.46 -29.29
N ASP A 21 -22.05 16.47 -28.69
CA ASP A 21 -23.04 16.70 -27.65
C ASP A 21 -22.33 16.68 -26.28
N TYR A 22 -21.88 17.85 -25.84
CA TYR A 22 -21.59 18.10 -24.43
C TYR A 22 -22.90 17.96 -23.68
N SER A 23 -23.23 16.72 -23.30
CA SER A 23 -24.43 16.41 -22.54
C SER A 23 -24.31 17.07 -21.17
N ALA A 24 -25.13 18.10 -20.96
CA ALA A 24 -25.33 18.69 -19.64
C ALA A 24 -25.70 17.59 -18.63
N PRO A 25 -25.30 17.70 -17.36
CA PRO A 25 -25.65 16.70 -16.35
C PRO A 25 -27.17 16.57 -16.28
N SER A 26 -27.71 15.35 -16.32
CA SER A 26 -29.17 15.14 -16.22
C SER A 26 -29.74 15.86 -14.99
N ASP A 27 -30.92 16.46 -15.11
CA ASP A 27 -31.59 17.24 -14.03
C ASP A 27 -31.67 16.50 -12.68
N THR A 28 -31.71 15.17 -12.72
CA THR A 28 -31.66 14.30 -11.54
C THR A 28 -30.31 14.28 -10.84
N MET A 29 -29.19 14.34 -11.58
CA MET A 29 -27.84 14.40 -11.01
C MET A 29 -27.56 15.78 -10.40
N ALA A 30 -27.95 16.85 -11.09
CA ALA A 30 -27.79 18.22 -10.59
C ALA A 30 -28.58 18.44 -9.28
N ASN A 31 -29.83 17.97 -9.23
CA ASN A 31 -30.67 18.06 -8.04
C ASN A 31 -30.10 17.30 -6.83
N SER A 32 -29.47 16.13 -7.05
CA SER A 32 -28.88 15.37 -5.95
C SER A 32 -27.64 16.03 -5.36
N LEU A 33 -26.81 16.65 -6.21
CA LEU A 33 -25.61 17.36 -5.77
C LEU A 33 -25.97 18.60 -4.93
N ILE A 34 -26.93 19.41 -5.40
CA ILE A 34 -27.46 20.59 -4.67
C ILE A 34 -28.01 20.17 -3.30
N ARG A 35 -28.63 18.98 -3.21
CA ARG A 35 -29.17 18.45 -1.94
C ARG A 35 -28.05 18.10 -0.94
N CYS A 36 -26.93 17.57 -1.42
CA CYS A 36 -25.76 17.28 -0.61
C CYS A 36 -25.04 18.56 -0.14
N GLU A 37 -24.97 19.59 -0.97
CA GLU A 37 -24.34 20.87 -0.60
C GLU A 37 -25.09 21.53 0.55
N ARG A 38 -26.41 21.70 0.39
CA ARG A 38 -27.29 22.23 1.44
C ARG A 38 -27.23 21.42 2.73
N PHE A 39 -27.01 20.11 2.61
CA PHE A 39 -26.86 19.23 3.77
C PHE A 39 -25.64 19.62 4.61
N PHE A 40 -24.46 19.79 3.99
CA PHE A 40 -23.25 20.17 4.72
C PHE A 40 -23.25 21.64 5.17
N GLU A 41 -23.84 22.54 4.38
CA GLU A 41 -24.01 23.95 4.74
C GLU A 41 -24.95 24.15 5.95
N SER A 42 -25.86 23.20 6.22
CA SER A 42 -26.75 23.26 7.38
C SER A 42 -26.04 23.10 8.74
N PHE A 43 -24.78 22.67 8.74
CA PHE A 43 -24.00 22.55 9.96
C PHE A 43 -23.31 23.87 10.29
N ASN A 44 -23.50 24.36 11.52
CA ASN A 44 -22.85 25.55 12.02
C ASN A 44 -21.41 25.24 12.48
N ILE A 45 -20.52 25.02 11.50
CA ILE A 45 -19.09 24.78 11.72
C ILE A 45 -18.31 26.04 11.37
N SER A 46 -17.29 26.36 12.17
CA SER A 46 -16.45 27.57 12.00
C SER A 46 -14.96 27.27 11.83
N VAL A 47 -14.57 25.99 11.80
CA VAL A 47 -13.18 25.55 11.57
C VAL A 47 -13.14 24.46 10.51
N PRO A 48 -12.05 24.33 9.73
CA PRO A 48 -11.91 23.25 8.76
C PRO A 48 -12.00 21.87 9.42
N VAL A 49 -12.79 20.97 8.82
CA VAL A 49 -12.95 19.59 9.26
C VAL A 49 -12.76 18.63 8.10
N LEU A 50 -12.06 17.52 8.31
CA LEU A 50 -11.91 16.45 7.34
C LEU A 50 -13.03 15.41 7.58
N LEU A 51 -13.80 15.09 6.55
CA LEU A 51 -14.79 14.02 6.64
C LEU A 51 -14.10 12.65 6.63
N ILE A 52 -14.22 11.91 7.74
CA ILE A 52 -13.62 10.57 7.91
C ILE A 52 -14.66 9.45 8.07
N ASP A 53 -15.94 9.80 8.01
CA ASP A 53 -17.04 8.84 8.11
C ASP A 53 -17.19 8.06 6.80
N VAL A 54 -16.67 6.84 6.78
CA VAL A 54 -16.67 5.96 5.60
C VAL A 54 -18.08 5.72 5.06
N ASP A 55 -19.09 5.58 5.93
CA ASP A 55 -20.47 5.32 5.50
C ASP A 55 -21.05 6.55 4.77
N ILE A 56 -20.71 7.75 5.24
CA ILE A 56 -21.10 9.00 4.56
C ILE A 56 -20.32 9.19 3.26
N LEU A 57 -19.01 8.90 3.25
CA LEU A 57 -18.19 8.96 2.03
C LEU A 57 -18.71 8.00 0.94
N GLU A 58 -19.13 6.79 1.31
CA GLU A 58 -19.74 5.85 0.37
C GLU A 58 -21.09 6.35 -0.17
N GLN A 59 -21.90 6.99 0.68
CA GLN A 59 -23.14 7.64 0.24
C GLN A 59 -22.87 8.78 -0.74
N LEU A 60 -21.87 9.63 -0.46
CA LEU A 60 -21.45 10.71 -1.36
C LEU A 60 -20.98 10.19 -2.71
N ASN A 61 -20.22 9.09 -2.71
CA ASN A 61 -19.81 8.41 -3.92
C ASN A 61 -21.01 7.94 -4.76
N ARG A 62 -22.08 7.51 -4.09
CA ARG A 62 -23.36 7.14 -4.71
C ARG A 62 -24.30 8.34 -4.98
N LYS A 63 -23.81 9.56 -4.81
CA LYS A 63 -24.58 10.82 -4.95
C LYS A 63 -25.81 10.85 -4.05
N ARG A 64 -25.70 10.37 -2.81
CA ARG A 64 -26.75 10.39 -1.78
C ARG A 64 -26.24 11.07 -0.53
N CYS A 65 -27.11 11.82 0.15
CA CYS A 65 -26.81 12.47 1.42
C CYS A 65 -28.02 12.38 2.33
N PHE A 66 -27.95 11.54 3.35
CA PHE A 66 -28.95 11.47 4.42
C PHE A 66 -28.28 11.14 5.75
N LEU A 67 -28.82 11.69 6.83
CA LEU A 67 -28.42 11.31 8.18
C LEU A 67 -29.13 10.03 8.57
N GLN A 68 -28.39 9.12 9.18
CA GLN A 68 -29.00 8.08 9.99
C GLN A 68 -29.41 8.70 11.32
N PRO A 69 -30.71 8.68 11.70
CA PRO A 69 -31.16 9.22 12.97
C PRO A 69 -30.37 8.61 14.14
N GLY A 70 -29.87 9.47 15.03
CA GLY A 70 -29.14 9.04 16.23
C GLY A 70 -27.69 8.58 16.01
N LYS A 71 -27.17 8.60 14.78
CA LYS A 71 -25.76 8.26 14.49
C LYS A 71 -24.95 9.53 14.21
N PRO A 72 -23.96 9.88 15.05
CA PRO A 72 -23.11 11.04 14.81
C PRO A 72 -22.19 10.81 13.62
N ILE A 73 -21.92 11.86 12.84
CA ILE A 73 -20.96 11.85 11.73
C ILE A 73 -19.55 11.93 12.27
N LYS A 74 -18.68 11.02 11.85
CA LYS A 74 -17.25 11.09 12.18
C LYS A 74 -16.53 12.16 11.36
N ILE A 75 -15.95 13.11 12.06
CA ILE A 75 -15.13 14.18 11.47
C ILE A 75 -13.77 14.24 12.15
N ALA A 76 -12.77 14.69 11.41
CA ALA A 76 -11.43 14.88 11.92
C ALA A 76 -11.06 16.36 11.94
N VAL A 77 -10.43 16.80 13.02
CA VAL A 77 -10.08 18.21 13.27
C VAL A 77 -8.61 18.31 13.61
N ASP A 78 -7.91 19.27 13.01
CA ASP A 78 -6.51 19.50 13.34
C ASP A 78 -6.38 20.00 14.79
N VAL A 79 -5.39 19.48 15.51
CA VAL A 79 -5.11 19.83 16.91
C VAL A 79 -4.83 21.33 17.12
N GLN A 80 -4.46 22.08 16.08
CA GLN A 80 -4.37 23.54 16.16
C GLN A 80 -5.70 24.22 16.52
N PHE A 81 -6.83 23.55 16.28
CA PHE A 81 -8.18 24.04 16.61
C PHE A 81 -8.73 23.49 17.93
N LEU A 82 -7.90 22.88 18.80
CA LEU A 82 -8.34 22.34 20.10
C LEU A 82 -9.05 23.35 21.00
N SER A 83 -8.77 24.65 20.86
CA SER A 83 -9.45 25.72 21.62
C SER A 83 -10.91 25.95 21.19
N HIS A 84 -11.34 25.40 20.05
CA HIS A 84 -12.69 25.58 19.52
C HIS A 84 -13.63 24.49 20.07
N VAL A 85 -14.15 24.73 21.28
CA VAL A 85 -14.97 23.75 22.02
C VAL A 85 -16.39 23.57 21.47
N SER A 86 -16.88 24.46 20.60
CA SER A 86 -18.25 24.40 20.04
C SER A 86 -18.52 23.09 19.28
N LEU A 87 -17.52 22.58 18.55
CA LEU A 87 -17.63 21.30 17.84
C LEU A 87 -17.76 20.09 18.77
N LEU A 88 -17.20 20.16 19.98
CA LEU A 88 -17.29 19.07 20.97
C LEU A 88 -18.67 19.00 21.62
N GLN A 89 -19.45 20.09 21.56
CA GLN A 89 -20.79 20.18 22.14
C GLN A 89 -21.88 19.76 21.16
N ASP A 90 -21.57 19.66 19.87
CA ASP A 90 -22.53 19.26 18.84
C ASP A 90 -22.67 17.74 18.78
N SER A 91 -23.77 17.21 19.32
CA SER A 91 -24.05 15.77 19.37
C SER A 91 -24.20 15.12 18.00
N ARG A 92 -24.27 15.91 16.91
CA ARG A 92 -24.30 15.39 15.53
C ARG A 92 -22.92 14.91 15.07
N PHE A 93 -21.85 15.27 15.77
CA PHE A 93 -20.48 14.92 15.38
C PHE A 93 -19.80 14.01 16.40
N GLN A 94 -19.03 13.07 15.87
CA GLN A 94 -17.99 12.37 16.59
C GLN A 94 -16.64 12.92 16.13
N VAL A 95 -16.03 13.77 16.97
CA VAL A 95 -14.79 14.46 16.64
C VAL A 95 -13.58 13.59 16.94
N VAL A 96 -12.66 13.47 15.98
CA VAL A 96 -11.34 12.85 16.15
C VAL A 96 -10.27 13.89 15.86
N TYR A 97 -9.38 14.17 16.82
CA TYR A 97 -8.29 15.10 16.56
C TYR A 97 -7.13 14.44 15.82
N TYR A 98 -6.48 15.17 14.91
CA TYR A 98 -5.25 14.71 14.27
C TYR A 98 -4.15 15.77 14.30
N THR A 99 -2.90 15.32 14.21
CA THR A 99 -1.74 16.20 14.07
C THR A 99 -1.20 16.11 12.64
N ASN A 100 -0.88 17.25 12.04
CA ASN A 100 -0.24 17.33 10.72
C ASN A 100 1.13 18.03 10.84
N THR A 101 2.18 17.24 11.03
CA THR A 101 3.56 17.77 11.11
C THR A 101 4.23 17.80 9.75
N THR A 102 5.03 18.83 9.47
CA THR A 102 5.77 18.98 8.20
C THR A 102 6.79 17.87 7.96
N GLY A 103 7.43 17.35 9.01
CA GLY A 103 8.46 16.31 8.93
C GLY A 103 7.94 14.88 8.73
N LYS A 104 6.62 14.69 8.59
CA LYS A 104 6.00 13.37 8.38
C LYS A 104 5.07 13.40 7.19
N ASP A 105 4.96 12.29 6.45
CA ASP A 105 4.08 12.16 5.28
C ASP A 105 2.68 11.61 5.59
N PHE A 106 2.30 11.63 6.87
CA PHE A 106 1.01 11.13 7.35
C PHE A 106 0.34 12.09 8.34
N LEU A 107 -0.99 11.97 8.44
CA LEU A 107 -1.79 12.55 9.52
C LEU A 107 -1.85 11.57 10.69
N ASP A 108 -1.72 12.07 11.91
CA ASP A 108 -1.69 11.25 13.13
C ASP A 108 -2.93 11.50 14.01
N PHE A 109 -3.88 10.58 13.96
CA PHE A 109 -5.18 10.66 14.62
C PHE A 109 -5.11 10.15 16.06
N ARG A 110 -5.46 11.03 16.99
CA ARG A 110 -5.65 10.78 18.42
C ARG A 110 -6.97 10.05 18.67
N SER A 111 -7.09 8.85 18.09
CA SER A 111 -8.21 7.93 18.26
C SER A 111 -7.79 6.74 19.11
N ASP A 112 -8.76 5.95 19.57
CA ASP A 112 -8.53 4.65 20.20
C ASP A 112 -9.19 3.55 19.35
N PRO A 113 -8.41 2.66 18.69
CA PRO A 113 -6.94 2.64 18.64
C PRO A 113 -6.37 3.84 17.85
N ARG A 114 -5.11 4.23 18.14
CA ARG A 114 -4.38 5.28 17.39
C ARG A 114 -4.35 4.93 15.90
N ARG A 115 -4.48 5.94 15.04
CA ARG A 115 -4.49 5.76 13.58
C ARG A 115 -3.56 6.74 12.89
N ILE A 116 -2.92 6.31 11.83
CA ILE A 116 -2.19 7.19 10.90
C ILE A 116 -2.63 6.90 9.47
N ILE A 117 -2.74 7.94 8.63
CA ILE A 117 -3.02 7.79 7.19
C ILE A 117 -2.09 8.67 6.36
N PRO A 118 -1.71 8.28 5.13
CA PRO A 118 -0.95 9.16 4.25
C PRO A 118 -1.67 10.49 4.09
N LYS A 119 -0.94 11.61 4.13
CA LYS A 119 -1.55 12.95 3.98
C LYS A 119 -1.60 13.43 2.52
N ASN A 120 -1.01 12.66 1.60
CA ASN A 120 -1.04 12.92 0.16
C ASN A 120 -2.33 12.35 -0.46
N PHE A 121 -3.44 13.06 -0.27
CA PHE A 121 -4.70 12.81 -0.99
C PHE A 121 -5.41 14.14 -1.21
N SER A 122 -6.11 14.25 -2.35
CA SER A 122 -6.87 15.44 -2.69
C SER A 122 -8.21 15.47 -1.96
N THR A 123 -8.65 16.67 -1.63
CA THR A 123 -9.96 16.93 -1.03
C THR A 123 -10.66 18.05 -1.76
N ARG A 124 -11.97 17.90 -1.99
CA ARG A 124 -12.83 19.01 -2.38
C ARG A 124 -13.39 19.69 -1.14
N SER A 125 -13.53 21.01 -1.18
CA SER A 125 -14.12 21.77 -0.08
C SER A 125 -15.62 21.95 -0.27
N LEU A 126 -16.39 21.76 0.79
CA LEU A 126 -17.81 22.04 0.85
C LEU A 126 -18.11 22.79 2.16
N GLY A 127 -18.16 24.12 2.08
CA GLY A 127 -18.08 24.97 3.27
C GLY A 127 -16.78 24.69 4.03
N TYR A 128 -16.89 24.36 5.32
CA TYR A 128 -15.74 23.99 6.15
C TYR A 128 -15.37 22.49 6.08
N PHE A 129 -16.09 21.68 5.31
CA PHE A 129 -15.75 20.27 5.12
C PHE A 129 -14.73 20.08 4.01
N ALA A 130 -13.60 19.47 4.33
CA ALA A 130 -12.71 18.82 3.38
C ALA A 130 -13.21 17.38 3.16
N ILE A 131 -13.61 17.08 1.93
CA ILE A 131 -14.14 15.76 1.53
C ILE A 131 -13.11 15.10 0.60
N PRO A 132 -12.57 13.91 0.94
CA PRO A 132 -11.70 13.16 0.04
C PRO A 132 -12.31 13.00 -1.36
N GLU A 133 -11.53 13.26 -2.41
CA GLU A 133 -12.01 13.14 -3.79
C GLU A 133 -11.97 11.69 -4.28
N ASP A 134 -10.87 10.99 -4.01
CA ASP A 134 -10.74 9.55 -4.27
C ASP A 134 -11.16 8.75 -3.03
N PHE A 135 -12.45 8.42 -2.99
CA PHE A 135 -13.03 7.66 -1.89
C PHE A 135 -12.41 6.27 -1.75
N ASN A 136 -12.03 5.61 -2.85
CA ASN A 136 -11.47 4.26 -2.80
C ASN A 136 -10.05 4.28 -2.21
N LYS A 137 -9.21 5.22 -2.65
CA LYS A 137 -7.86 5.42 -2.09
C LYS A 137 -7.95 5.80 -0.61
N PHE A 138 -8.81 6.75 -0.24
CA PHE A 138 -9.01 7.14 1.16
C PHE A 138 -9.52 5.98 2.03
N PHE A 139 -10.50 5.21 1.55
CA PHE A 139 -11.00 4.03 2.26
C PHE A 139 -9.87 3.01 2.50
N ASN A 140 -9.02 2.77 1.50
CA ASN A 140 -7.89 1.86 1.63
C ASN A 140 -6.84 2.35 2.64
N PHE A 141 -6.61 3.67 2.72
CA PHE A 141 -5.79 4.26 3.77
C PHE A 141 -6.42 4.06 5.15
N TRP A 142 -7.71 4.37 5.30
CA TRP A 142 -8.42 4.25 6.56
C TRP A 142 -8.48 2.80 7.06
N LYS A 143 -8.75 1.84 6.16
CA LYS A 143 -8.78 0.40 6.45
C LYS A 143 -7.46 -0.10 7.05
N ARG A 144 -6.32 0.47 6.62
CA ARG A 144 -4.97 0.09 7.06
C ARG A 144 -4.39 1.04 8.12
N SER A 145 -5.20 1.94 8.67
CA SER A 145 -4.68 3.06 9.46
C SER A 145 -4.29 2.72 10.89
N LYS A 146 -4.67 1.55 11.43
CA LYS A 146 -4.39 1.18 12.82
C LYS A 146 -2.88 1.22 13.06
N PHE A 147 -2.45 2.08 13.97
CA PHE A 147 -1.03 2.28 14.22
C PHE A 147 -0.44 1.13 15.07
N THR A 148 0.78 0.71 14.72
CA THR A 148 1.57 -0.27 15.46
C THR A 148 2.99 0.26 15.67
N ASP A 149 3.49 0.13 16.89
CA ASP A 149 4.86 0.50 17.25
C ASP A 149 5.88 -0.58 16.90
N CYS A 150 7.10 -0.14 16.60
CA CYS A 150 8.30 -0.96 16.60
C CYS A 150 8.85 -1.13 18.04
N MET A 151 9.76 -2.09 18.24
CA MET A 151 10.34 -2.41 19.54
C MET A 151 11.46 -1.46 19.98
N ASN A 152 12.05 -0.69 19.05
CA ASN A 152 13.14 0.26 19.30
C ASN A 152 14.33 -0.34 20.09
N LEU A 153 14.72 -1.58 19.77
CA LEU A 153 15.81 -2.28 20.44
C LEU A 153 17.17 -1.70 20.01
N HIS A 154 18.08 -1.56 20.98
CA HIS A 154 19.48 -1.30 20.67
C HIS A 154 20.16 -2.60 20.22
N ILE A 155 20.69 -2.60 19.00
CA ILE A 155 21.39 -3.75 18.43
C ILE A 155 22.90 -3.51 18.44
N PRO A 156 23.67 -4.19 19.32
CA PRO A 156 25.11 -3.99 19.41
C PRO A 156 25.80 -4.50 18.14
N ARG A 157 26.61 -3.63 17.53
CA ARG A 157 27.33 -3.90 16.28
C ARG A 157 28.78 -3.48 16.39
N THR A 158 29.70 -4.43 16.30
CA THR A 158 31.15 -4.16 16.25
C THR A 158 31.63 -4.18 14.80
N GLY A 159 32.24 -3.09 14.34
CA GLY A 159 33.03 -3.05 13.10
C GLY A 159 32.27 -3.27 11.79
N LYS A 160 30.99 -2.89 11.70
CA LYS A 160 30.16 -3.16 10.50
C LYS A 160 30.11 -1.94 9.58
N THR A 161 30.45 -2.14 8.30
CA THR A 161 30.25 -1.14 7.26
C THR A 161 28.77 -0.89 7.06
N VAL A 162 28.34 0.37 7.17
CA VAL A 162 26.98 0.78 6.79
C VAL A 162 26.89 0.74 5.27
N ARG A 163 26.02 -0.13 4.77
CA ARG A 163 25.69 -0.30 3.34
C ARG A 163 24.33 0.29 2.99
N MET A 164 23.42 0.35 3.96
CA MET A 164 22.07 0.88 3.83
C MET A 164 21.86 2.02 4.83
N PRO A 165 22.24 3.28 4.49
CA PRO A 165 22.04 4.42 5.38
C PRO A 165 20.54 4.72 5.55
N ALA A 166 20.06 4.71 6.78
CA ALA A 166 18.62 4.56 7.02
C ALA A 166 17.73 5.66 6.46
N ILE A 167 18.10 6.93 6.66
CA ILE A 167 17.31 8.07 6.20
C ILE A 167 17.19 8.11 4.67
N PRO A 168 18.28 8.14 3.87
CA PRO A 168 18.14 8.20 2.42
C PRO A 168 17.49 6.93 1.84
N SER A 169 17.74 5.75 2.40
CA SER A 169 17.08 4.52 1.95
C SER A 169 15.56 4.55 2.19
N THR A 170 15.13 4.99 3.37
CA THR A 170 13.70 5.08 3.70
C THR A 170 12.98 6.10 2.83
N ARG A 171 13.63 7.23 2.50
CA ARG A 171 13.08 8.22 1.54
C ARG A 171 12.87 7.63 0.15
N VAL A 172 13.81 6.81 -0.34
CA VAL A 172 13.65 6.10 -1.62
C VAL A 172 12.47 5.13 -1.53
N LEU A 173 12.34 4.39 -0.43
CA LEU A 173 11.22 3.49 -0.22
C LEU A 173 9.86 4.21 -0.18
N ALA A 174 9.81 5.40 0.42
CA ALA A 174 8.60 6.23 0.48
C ALA A 174 8.18 6.73 -0.92
N ARG A 175 9.13 7.11 -1.77
CA ARG A 175 8.84 7.46 -3.18
C ARG A 175 8.25 6.27 -3.95
N LEU A 176 8.82 5.07 -3.77
CA LEU A 176 8.29 3.86 -4.39
C LEU A 176 6.86 3.56 -3.91
N ARG A 177 6.61 3.72 -2.61
CA ARG A 177 5.27 3.58 -2.02
C ARG A 177 4.28 4.50 -2.73
N ASP A 178 4.64 5.77 -2.93
CA ASP A 178 3.74 6.74 -3.55
C ASP A 178 3.40 6.36 -5.00
N GLU A 179 4.37 5.94 -5.80
CA GLU A 179 4.09 5.45 -7.17
C GLU A 179 3.19 4.20 -7.19
N LEU A 180 3.38 3.28 -6.23
CA LEU A 180 2.54 2.09 -6.12
C LEU A 180 1.10 2.44 -5.71
N ILE A 181 0.91 3.40 -4.81
CA ILE A 181 -0.41 3.91 -4.42
C ILE A 181 -1.15 4.49 -5.63
N GLU A 182 -0.46 5.22 -6.51
CA GLU A 182 -1.07 5.75 -7.75
C GLU A 182 -1.53 4.64 -8.71
N ASN A 183 -1.00 3.43 -8.57
CA ASN A 183 -1.42 2.24 -9.30
C ASN A 183 -2.39 1.34 -8.50
N ASN A 184 -2.98 1.86 -7.42
CA ASN A 184 -3.86 1.13 -6.48
C ASN A 184 -3.19 -0.07 -5.80
N MET A 185 -1.86 -0.04 -5.66
CA MET A 185 -1.08 -1.07 -4.99
C MET A 185 -0.59 -0.58 -3.62
N PHE A 186 -0.94 -1.30 -2.57
CA PHE A 186 -0.59 -0.96 -1.20
C PHE A 186 0.49 -1.91 -0.70
N LEU A 187 1.75 -1.51 -0.85
CA LEU A 187 2.88 -2.30 -0.39
C LEU A 187 2.90 -2.44 1.13
N PHE A 188 3.50 -3.48 1.66
CA PHE A 188 3.81 -3.61 3.07
C PHE A 188 5.23 -4.11 3.26
N LEU A 189 5.84 -3.75 4.39
CA LEU A 189 7.20 -4.19 4.71
C LEU A 189 7.23 -5.71 4.86
N ASN A 190 8.24 -6.34 4.28
CA ASN A 190 8.49 -7.77 4.41
C ASN A 190 9.97 -8.04 4.68
N GLY A 191 10.35 -9.29 4.91
CA GLY A 191 11.74 -9.74 4.96
C GLY A 191 12.63 -8.93 5.92
N GLY A 192 13.84 -8.61 5.47
CA GLY A 192 14.82 -7.89 6.29
C GLY A 192 14.39 -6.46 6.62
N THR A 193 13.51 -5.88 5.81
CA THR A 193 12.97 -4.52 6.02
C THR A 193 11.92 -4.50 7.13
N LEU A 194 11.02 -5.49 7.15
CA LEU A 194 10.09 -5.69 8.27
C LEU A 194 10.86 -5.96 9.57
N LEU A 195 11.91 -6.80 9.53
CA LEU A 195 12.75 -7.06 10.69
C LEU A 195 13.43 -5.79 11.20
N GLY A 196 14.05 -5.00 10.31
CA GLY A 196 14.67 -3.74 10.68
C GLY A 196 13.68 -2.79 11.36
N TRP A 197 12.51 -2.60 10.74
CA TRP A 197 11.49 -1.74 11.33
C TRP A 197 11.05 -2.27 12.69
N TYR A 198 10.62 -3.54 12.76
CA TYR A 198 10.06 -4.09 13.99
C TYR A 198 11.07 -4.12 15.12
N ARG A 199 12.34 -4.42 14.82
CA ARG A 199 13.39 -4.57 15.81
C ARG A 199 13.97 -3.24 16.28
N GLU A 200 14.30 -2.34 15.36
CA GLU A 200 15.14 -1.16 15.65
C GLU A 200 14.59 0.15 15.08
N CYS A 201 13.31 0.17 14.67
CA CYS A 201 12.62 1.36 14.12
C CYS A 201 13.38 1.99 12.94
N SER A 202 14.11 1.18 12.18
CA SER A 202 15.05 1.61 11.15
C SER A 202 15.18 0.55 10.07
N VAL A 203 16.09 0.74 9.12
CA VAL A 203 16.52 -0.33 8.21
C VAL A 203 17.80 -0.96 8.74
N ILE A 204 18.00 -2.26 8.48
CA ILE A 204 19.21 -2.95 8.94
C ILE A 204 20.43 -2.38 8.19
N PRO A 205 21.40 -1.76 8.87
CA PRO A 205 22.38 -0.89 8.21
C PRO A 205 23.37 -1.62 7.29
N HIS A 206 23.54 -2.94 7.45
CA HIS A 206 24.47 -3.74 6.65
C HIS A 206 23.78 -4.60 5.57
N THR A 207 22.46 -4.46 5.38
CA THR A 207 21.73 -5.13 4.29
C THR A 207 22.13 -4.57 2.92
N LEU A 208 21.77 -5.30 1.85
CA LEU A 208 22.09 -4.94 0.47
C LEU A 208 20.87 -4.46 -0.33
N ASP A 209 19.68 -4.75 0.18
CA ASP A 209 18.38 -4.54 -0.44
C ASP A 209 17.32 -4.22 0.63
N MET A 210 16.17 -3.75 0.18
CA MET A 210 14.95 -3.67 0.99
C MET A 210 13.89 -4.59 0.38
N ASP A 211 13.08 -5.21 1.23
CA ASP A 211 12.06 -6.18 0.86
C ASP A 211 10.68 -5.62 1.20
N VAL A 212 9.80 -5.60 0.21
CA VAL A 212 8.39 -5.28 0.39
C VAL A 212 7.52 -6.32 -0.29
N SER A 213 6.24 -6.33 0.03
CA SER A 213 5.30 -7.21 -0.64
C SER A 213 3.98 -6.51 -0.93
N ILE A 214 3.28 -7.03 -1.93
CA ILE A 214 1.92 -6.65 -2.30
C ILE A 214 1.15 -7.97 -2.42
N PHE A 215 -0.14 -8.01 -2.05
CA PHE A 215 -0.92 -9.22 -2.31
C PHE A 215 -1.06 -9.43 -3.80
N ALA A 216 -0.95 -10.68 -4.26
CA ALA A 216 -1.07 -11.01 -5.67
C ALA A 216 -2.44 -10.57 -6.26
N GLU A 217 -3.50 -10.55 -5.45
CA GLU A 217 -4.82 -10.05 -5.82
C GLU A 217 -4.90 -8.53 -6.01
N ASP A 218 -3.99 -7.77 -5.39
CA ASP A 218 -3.90 -6.32 -5.52
C ASP A 218 -2.89 -5.90 -6.60
N TYR A 219 -2.23 -6.85 -7.28
CA TYR A 219 -1.21 -6.54 -8.28
C TYR A 219 -1.81 -5.90 -9.53
N ASN A 220 -1.19 -4.80 -9.98
CA ASN A 220 -1.55 -4.07 -11.19
C ASN A 220 -0.34 -3.97 -12.14
N SER A 221 -0.48 -4.45 -13.38
CA SER A 221 0.59 -4.41 -14.39
C SER A 221 0.94 -3.00 -14.86
N GLY A 222 0.04 -2.03 -14.69
CA GLY A 222 0.25 -0.63 -15.09
C GLY A 222 1.52 -0.02 -14.51
N PHE A 223 1.93 -0.40 -13.30
CA PHE A 223 3.19 0.05 -12.71
C PHE A 223 4.42 -0.45 -13.49
N LEU A 224 4.40 -1.72 -13.91
CA LEU A 224 5.49 -2.28 -14.73
C LEU A 224 5.51 -1.64 -16.12
N GLU A 225 4.35 -1.37 -16.70
CA GLU A 225 4.20 -0.66 -17.98
C GLU A 225 4.75 0.77 -17.89
N ASN A 226 4.45 1.50 -16.80
CA ASN A 226 5.01 2.83 -16.55
C ASN A 226 6.55 2.81 -16.47
N MET A 227 7.14 1.82 -15.79
CA MET A 227 8.59 1.65 -15.76
C MET A 227 9.19 1.36 -17.14
N GLN A 228 8.52 0.51 -17.94
CA GLN A 228 8.95 0.17 -19.31
C GLN A 228 8.87 1.36 -20.27
N ASN A 229 7.88 2.24 -20.07
CA ASN A 229 7.67 3.45 -20.88
C ASN A 229 8.45 4.67 -20.36
N ASN A 230 9.33 4.51 -19.37
CA ASN A 230 10.08 5.58 -18.72
C ASN A 230 9.21 6.69 -18.09
N LEU A 231 8.03 6.33 -17.59
CA LEU A 231 7.10 7.21 -16.88
C LEU A 231 7.21 7.09 -15.34
N SER A 232 8.14 6.27 -14.85
CA SER A 232 8.40 6.05 -13.42
C SER A 232 9.79 6.58 -13.06
N ASP A 233 9.94 7.10 -11.83
CA ASP A 233 11.23 7.48 -11.26
C ASP A 233 12.11 6.27 -10.94
N PHE A 234 11.55 5.06 -11.08
CA PHE A 234 12.21 3.80 -10.90
C PHE A 234 12.48 3.10 -12.23
N ARG A 235 13.45 2.20 -12.20
CA ARG A 235 13.74 1.26 -13.26
C ARG A 235 13.74 -0.15 -12.69
N ILE A 236 13.30 -1.09 -13.51
CA ILE A 236 13.39 -2.50 -13.19
C ILE A 236 14.83 -3.00 -13.41
N SER A 237 15.35 -3.74 -12.44
CA SER A 237 16.66 -4.40 -12.51
C SER A 237 16.53 -5.90 -12.73
N ARG A 238 15.56 -6.54 -12.08
CA ARG A 238 15.30 -7.98 -12.18
C ARG A 238 13.80 -8.24 -12.17
N LYS A 239 13.37 -9.30 -12.84
CA LYS A 239 12.01 -9.83 -12.80
C LYS A 239 12.07 -11.36 -12.77
N PHE A 240 11.51 -11.95 -11.73
CA PHE A 240 11.48 -13.39 -11.53
C PHE A 240 10.05 -13.92 -11.43
N GLY A 241 9.86 -15.18 -11.84
CA GLY A 241 8.58 -15.90 -11.72
C GLY A 241 7.48 -15.42 -12.68
N MET A 242 6.28 -15.95 -12.43
CA MET A 242 5.03 -15.61 -13.13
C MET A 242 4.07 -14.95 -12.16
N ILE A 243 3.16 -14.09 -12.64
CA ILE A 243 2.23 -13.34 -11.75
C ILE A 243 1.45 -14.29 -10.82
N ASN A 244 1.09 -15.48 -11.30
CA ASN A 244 0.39 -16.51 -10.53
C ASN A 244 1.32 -17.48 -9.77
N ASP A 245 2.63 -17.35 -9.91
CA ASP A 245 3.60 -18.26 -9.31
C ASP A 245 4.99 -17.61 -9.10
N SER A 246 5.29 -17.30 -7.84
CA SER A 246 6.61 -16.89 -7.40
C SER A 246 7.12 -15.58 -8.03
N PHE A 247 6.21 -14.63 -8.31
CA PHE A 247 6.57 -13.35 -8.89
C PHE A 247 7.37 -12.47 -7.92
N GLU A 248 8.46 -11.92 -8.42
CA GLU A 248 9.31 -10.95 -7.74
C GLU A 248 9.83 -9.95 -8.77
N MET A 249 9.91 -8.67 -8.41
CA MET A 249 10.65 -7.69 -9.20
C MET A 249 11.59 -6.88 -8.31
N THR A 250 12.79 -6.62 -8.81
CA THR A 250 13.73 -5.69 -8.18
C THR A 250 13.69 -4.38 -8.91
N VAL A 251 13.47 -3.30 -8.18
CA VAL A 251 13.52 -1.94 -8.71
C VAL A 251 14.65 -1.14 -8.06
N ALA A 252 15.12 -0.12 -8.77
CA ALA A 252 16.05 0.86 -8.25
C ALA A 252 15.64 2.26 -8.74
N PRO A 253 15.89 3.33 -7.96
CA PRO A 253 15.62 4.67 -8.43
C PRO A 253 16.54 5.00 -9.61
N ARG A 254 16.02 5.75 -10.58
CA ARG A 254 16.80 6.29 -11.71
C ARG A 254 17.79 7.34 -11.23
N GLU A 255 17.37 8.17 -10.28
CA GLU A 255 18.14 9.28 -9.73
C GLU A 255 18.22 9.27 -8.20
N GLY A 256 19.29 9.85 -7.68
CA GLY A 256 19.54 9.99 -6.24
C GLY A 256 20.21 8.77 -5.61
N HIS A 257 19.83 8.48 -4.36
CA HIS A 257 20.45 7.42 -3.56
C HIS A 257 20.14 6.03 -4.13
N LYS A 258 21.17 5.26 -4.48
CA LYS A 258 21.02 3.94 -5.09
C LYS A 258 20.67 2.90 -4.04
N VAL A 259 19.46 2.34 -4.14
CA VAL A 259 19.00 1.21 -3.33
C VAL A 259 18.24 0.25 -4.23
N PHE A 260 18.46 -1.05 -4.04
CA PHE A 260 17.64 -2.08 -4.65
C PHE A 260 16.48 -2.43 -3.73
N ILE A 261 15.28 -2.51 -4.28
CA ILE A 261 14.07 -2.85 -3.56
C ILE A 261 13.42 -4.04 -4.25
N ASP A 262 13.32 -5.16 -3.54
CA ASP A 262 12.64 -6.36 -4.00
C ASP A 262 11.17 -6.30 -3.60
N ILE A 263 10.29 -6.34 -4.60
CA ILE A 263 8.83 -6.33 -4.48
C ILE A 263 8.35 -7.75 -4.78
N PHE A 264 7.90 -8.44 -3.74
CA PHE A 264 7.35 -9.80 -3.85
C PHE A 264 5.83 -9.76 -3.97
N LEU A 265 5.27 -10.63 -4.82
CA LEU A 265 3.84 -10.94 -4.71
C LEU A 265 3.62 -11.96 -3.60
N MET A 266 2.72 -11.62 -2.69
CA MET A 266 2.27 -12.48 -1.62
C MET A 266 0.96 -13.18 -2.00
N TYR A 267 1.00 -14.50 -1.98
CA TYR A 267 -0.10 -15.36 -2.36
C TYR A 267 -0.78 -15.95 -1.13
N LYS A 268 -2.05 -16.33 -1.28
CA LYS A 268 -2.76 -17.18 -0.31
C LYS A 268 -2.35 -18.63 -0.52
N GLY A 269 -2.06 -19.32 0.58
CA GLY A 269 -1.94 -20.77 0.65
C GLY A 269 -3.29 -21.36 1.01
N ILE A 270 -3.84 -22.18 0.12
CA ILE A 270 -5.16 -22.79 0.29
C ILE A 270 -4.99 -24.28 0.56
N GLU A 271 -5.55 -24.75 1.67
CA GLU A 271 -5.62 -26.16 2.04
C GLU A 271 -7.08 -26.51 2.34
N ASN A 272 -7.60 -27.58 1.72
CA ASN A 272 -9.01 -28.00 1.84
C ASN A 272 -10.02 -26.87 1.59
N GLY A 273 -9.75 -25.99 0.62
CA GLY A 273 -10.63 -24.87 0.26
C GLY A 273 -10.58 -23.67 1.21
N THR A 274 -9.71 -23.68 2.22
CA THR A 274 -9.55 -22.59 3.19
C THR A 274 -8.15 -21.99 3.13
N VAL A 275 -8.05 -20.68 3.36
CA VAL A 275 -6.75 -20.01 3.46
C VAL A 275 -6.11 -20.39 4.79
N THR A 276 -4.94 -21.04 4.76
CA THR A 276 -4.22 -21.46 5.98
C THR A 276 -2.93 -20.71 6.22
N HIS A 277 -2.35 -20.12 5.18
CA HIS A 277 -1.09 -19.39 5.24
C HIS A 277 -0.98 -18.38 4.10
N ASN A 278 0.05 -17.54 4.15
CA ASN A 278 0.48 -16.75 3.02
C ASN A 278 1.90 -17.13 2.62
N TRP A 279 2.30 -16.84 1.39
CA TRP A 279 3.65 -17.13 0.94
C TRP A 279 4.13 -16.17 -0.15
N VAL A 280 5.44 -15.98 -0.19
CA VAL A 280 6.14 -15.37 -1.36
C VAL A 280 7.07 -16.41 -1.97
N GLY A 281 7.38 -16.23 -3.26
CA GLY A 281 8.30 -17.13 -3.97
C GLY A 281 9.70 -16.55 -4.09
N GLY A 282 10.64 -17.40 -4.48
CA GLY A 282 11.98 -16.99 -4.91
C GLY A 282 12.51 -17.94 -5.98
N VAL A 283 13.34 -17.45 -6.88
CA VAL A 283 13.86 -18.23 -8.02
C VAL A 283 15.38 -18.14 -8.07
N SER A 284 16.05 -19.30 -8.00
CA SER A 284 17.50 -19.38 -8.22
C SER A 284 17.85 -19.37 -9.72
N PRO A 285 19.08 -18.94 -10.09
CA PRO A 285 19.53 -18.94 -11.49
C PRO A 285 19.50 -20.32 -12.16
N ASP A 286 19.55 -21.40 -11.38
CA ASP A 286 19.45 -22.77 -11.89
C ASP A 286 18.00 -23.24 -12.13
N GLY A 287 17.02 -22.38 -11.87
CA GLY A 287 15.58 -22.64 -11.96
C GLY A 287 14.94 -23.17 -10.68
N THR A 288 15.71 -23.45 -9.62
CA THR A 288 15.13 -23.94 -8.35
C THR A 288 14.20 -22.89 -7.76
N LYS A 289 12.97 -23.30 -7.43
CA LYS A 289 11.96 -22.45 -6.80
C LYS A 289 12.01 -22.61 -5.29
N TYR A 290 11.77 -21.52 -4.59
CA TYR A 290 11.67 -21.45 -3.14
C TYR A 290 10.34 -20.83 -2.74
N LYS A 291 9.83 -21.24 -1.58
CA LYS A 291 8.59 -20.77 -0.99
C LYS A 291 8.86 -20.37 0.45
N TYR A 292 8.57 -19.12 0.78
CA TYR A 292 8.66 -18.56 2.13
C TYR A 292 7.26 -18.51 2.71
N THR A 293 6.97 -19.30 3.75
CA THR A 293 5.61 -19.46 4.28
C THR A 293 5.40 -18.70 5.59
N TYR A 294 4.35 -17.89 5.63
CA TYR A 294 3.96 -17.06 6.77
C TYR A 294 2.63 -17.55 7.33
N PRO A 295 2.36 -17.43 8.65
CA PRO A 295 0.97 -17.51 9.12
C PRO A 295 0.15 -16.45 8.38
N ILE A 296 -1.19 -16.63 8.33
CA ILE A 296 -2.10 -15.72 7.61
C ILE A 296 -1.71 -14.26 7.87
N TYR A 297 -1.44 -13.54 6.78
CA TYR A 297 -0.90 -12.19 6.81
C TYR A 297 -2.04 -11.19 6.93
N ASP A 298 -1.91 -10.30 7.91
CA ASP A 298 -2.85 -9.26 8.31
C ASP A 298 -2.24 -7.89 7.99
N PRO A 299 -2.21 -7.46 6.73
CA PRO A 299 -1.47 -6.25 6.30
C PRO A 299 -2.07 -4.93 6.83
N TRP A 300 -3.03 -5.00 7.75
CA TRP A 300 -3.97 -3.92 8.06
C TRP A 300 -3.49 -2.99 9.18
N CYS A 301 -2.19 -2.86 9.38
CA CYS A 301 -1.62 -1.88 10.31
C CYS A 301 -0.67 -0.92 9.60
N ALA A 302 -0.61 0.29 10.12
CA ALA A 302 0.29 1.34 9.70
C ALA A 302 1.42 1.52 10.71
N ALA A 303 2.58 1.90 10.19
CA ALA A 303 3.81 2.03 10.92
C ALA A 303 4.52 3.32 10.52
N ASP A 304 5.22 3.92 11.48
CA ASP A 304 6.18 5.00 11.24
C ASP A 304 7.57 4.38 11.05
N LEU A 305 8.19 4.61 9.89
CA LEU A 305 9.60 4.35 9.64
C LEU A 305 10.27 5.69 9.34
N LEU A 306 10.93 6.27 10.34
CA LEU A 306 11.72 7.50 10.22
C LEU A 306 10.95 8.69 9.60
N GLY A 307 9.68 8.86 9.97
CA GLY A 307 8.80 9.94 9.50
C GLY A 307 7.96 9.57 8.28
N HIS A 308 8.12 8.35 7.75
CA HIS A 308 7.38 7.88 6.58
C HIS A 308 6.40 6.76 6.97
N ILE A 309 5.15 6.87 6.53
CA ILE A 309 4.14 5.84 6.74
C ILE A 309 4.38 4.62 5.85
N PHE A 310 4.35 3.44 6.45
CA PHE A 310 4.30 2.17 5.72
C PHE A 310 3.25 1.25 6.31
N TRP A 311 2.89 0.21 5.57
CA TRP A 311 2.02 -0.84 6.06
C TRP A 311 2.80 -2.06 6.49
N VAL A 312 2.29 -2.72 7.51
CA VAL A 312 2.92 -3.87 8.17
C VAL A 312 1.84 -4.85 8.61
N THR A 313 2.25 -6.08 8.92
CA THR A 313 1.42 -7.01 9.67
C THR A 313 1.04 -6.41 11.03
N CYS A 314 -0.22 -6.58 11.47
CA CYS A 314 -0.62 -6.21 12.83
C CYS A 314 -0.06 -7.15 13.91
N THR A 315 0.53 -8.27 13.51
CA THR A 315 1.13 -9.30 14.35
C THR A 315 2.62 -9.52 14.01
N PRO A 316 3.46 -8.46 14.03
CA PRO A 316 4.83 -8.52 13.50
C PRO A 316 5.69 -9.59 14.16
N ASN A 317 5.57 -9.78 15.48
CA ASN A 317 6.30 -10.81 16.21
C ASN A 317 6.03 -12.22 15.65
N GLU A 318 4.79 -12.55 15.27
CA GLU A 318 4.46 -13.87 14.75
C GLU A 318 5.18 -14.15 13.43
N LYS A 319 5.20 -13.15 12.53
CA LYS A 319 5.81 -13.28 11.20
C LYS A 319 7.33 -13.31 11.31
N ILE A 320 7.90 -12.45 12.16
CA ILE A 320 9.33 -12.38 12.43
C ILE A 320 9.85 -13.66 13.11
N VAL A 321 9.15 -14.20 14.12
CA VAL A 321 9.55 -15.45 14.77
C VAL A 321 9.44 -16.63 13.79
N LYS A 322 8.42 -16.65 12.92
CA LYS A 322 8.31 -17.68 11.88
C LYS A 322 9.47 -17.63 10.89
N GLU A 323 9.89 -16.44 10.49
CA GLU A 323 10.95 -16.26 9.49
C GLU A 323 12.36 -16.42 10.08
N TYR A 324 12.65 -15.79 11.20
CA TYR A 324 14.02 -15.70 11.75
C TYR A 324 14.25 -16.61 12.97
N GLY A 325 13.20 -17.19 13.55
CA GLY A 325 13.26 -18.03 14.74
C GLY A 325 13.33 -17.23 16.05
N LYS A 326 13.51 -17.94 17.17
CA LYS A 326 13.45 -17.37 18.53
C LYS A 326 14.51 -16.31 18.86
N LEU A 327 15.59 -16.26 18.08
CA LEU A 327 16.73 -15.35 18.28
C LEU A 327 16.73 -14.18 17.28
N TRP A 328 15.56 -13.81 16.73
CA TRP A 328 15.41 -12.73 15.74
C TRP A 328 15.94 -11.36 16.20
N TYR A 329 15.96 -11.13 17.51
CA TYR A 329 16.45 -9.89 18.12
C TYR A 329 17.99 -9.78 18.10
N LEU A 330 18.71 -10.86 17.82
CA LEU A 330 20.16 -10.83 17.65
C LEU A 330 20.53 -10.37 16.24
N ASP A 331 21.65 -9.68 16.12
CA ASP A 331 22.11 -9.25 14.80
C ASP A 331 22.67 -10.42 14.00
N HIS A 332 22.21 -10.55 12.75
CA HIS A 332 22.67 -11.58 11.83
C HIS A 332 23.41 -10.90 10.67
N LEU A 333 24.70 -11.19 10.54
CA LEU A 333 25.53 -10.55 9.52
C LEU A 333 25.01 -10.90 8.12
N THR A 334 24.78 -9.88 7.29
CA THR A 334 24.39 -10.07 5.88
C THR A 334 25.40 -10.91 5.10
N SER A 335 26.70 -10.83 5.43
CA SER A 335 27.73 -11.69 4.83
C SER A 335 27.61 -13.18 5.16
N LYS A 336 26.84 -13.54 6.20
CA LYS A 336 26.55 -14.92 6.60
C LYS A 336 25.10 -15.31 6.30
N TYR A 337 24.31 -14.40 5.73
CA TYR A 337 22.92 -14.63 5.37
C TYR A 337 22.81 -15.20 3.96
N SER A 338 22.04 -16.27 3.84
CA SER A 338 21.71 -16.93 2.58
C SER A 338 20.20 -16.92 2.46
N TRP A 339 19.69 -16.12 1.51
CA TRP A 339 18.26 -15.87 1.32
C TRP A 339 17.44 -17.17 1.21
N ASN A 340 17.98 -18.19 0.56
CA ASN A 340 17.30 -19.45 0.30
C ASN A 340 17.46 -20.53 1.38
N SER A 341 18.16 -20.25 2.49
CA SER A 341 18.43 -21.28 3.52
C SER A 341 18.53 -20.76 4.96
N SER A 342 18.80 -19.48 5.19
CA SER A 342 18.95 -18.90 6.53
C SER A 342 17.61 -18.71 7.25
N GLY A 343 16.57 -18.30 6.50
CA GLY A 343 15.21 -18.20 7.00
C GLY A 343 14.66 -19.56 7.44
N LYS A 344 13.88 -19.59 8.52
CA LYS A 344 13.22 -20.80 9.05
C LYS A 344 11.90 -21.12 8.33
N ASN A 345 11.42 -20.19 7.51
CA ASN A 345 10.18 -20.31 6.75
C ASN A 345 10.37 -20.70 5.27
N VAL A 346 11.61 -20.86 4.80
CA VAL A 346 11.93 -21.17 3.40
C VAL A 346 12.00 -22.67 3.14
N LYS A 347 11.43 -23.11 2.02
CA LYS A 347 11.56 -24.47 1.48
C LYS A 347 11.68 -24.46 -0.04
N LYS A 348 12.35 -25.46 -0.61
CA LYS A 348 12.29 -25.72 -2.06
C LYS A 348 10.87 -26.08 -2.46
N ASN A 349 10.41 -25.58 -3.61
CA ASN A 349 9.04 -25.73 -4.09
C ASN A 349 9.00 -26.00 -5.61
N GLY A 350 9.79 -26.98 -6.04
CA GLY A 350 9.91 -27.35 -7.45
C GLY A 350 11.01 -26.61 -8.19
N LYS A 351 10.95 -26.66 -9.52
CA LYS A 351 11.99 -26.17 -10.41
C LYS A 351 11.39 -25.78 -11.75
N TRP A 352 11.75 -24.62 -12.27
CA TRP A 352 11.45 -24.21 -13.65
C TRP A 352 12.34 -24.98 -14.62
N THR A 353 11.77 -25.37 -15.76
CA THR A 353 12.50 -25.93 -16.90
C THR A 353 13.42 -24.88 -17.53
N LYS A 354 14.37 -25.32 -18.37
CA LYS A 354 15.28 -24.40 -19.06
C LYS A 354 14.52 -23.47 -20.01
N GLU A 355 13.45 -23.95 -20.60
CA GLU A 355 12.57 -23.22 -21.50
C GLU A 355 11.80 -22.13 -20.73
N GLU A 356 11.14 -22.50 -19.62
CA GLU A 356 10.42 -21.54 -18.76
C GLU A 356 11.37 -20.47 -18.20
N MET A 357 12.61 -20.83 -17.85
CA MET A 357 13.62 -19.89 -17.34
C MET A 357 13.90 -18.71 -18.29
N LYS A 358 13.71 -18.88 -19.61
CA LYS A 358 13.86 -17.77 -20.57
C LYS A 358 12.78 -16.69 -20.38
N GLU A 359 11.62 -17.07 -19.85
CA GLU A 359 10.49 -16.18 -19.60
C GLU A 359 10.48 -15.65 -18.17
N VAL A 360 10.77 -16.53 -17.20
CA VAL A 360 10.61 -16.24 -15.77
C VAL A 360 11.87 -15.72 -15.09
N TYR A 361 13.02 -15.64 -15.77
CA TYR A 361 14.26 -15.11 -15.19
C TYR A 361 14.84 -14.00 -16.07
N LYS A 362 14.42 -12.76 -15.82
CA LYS A 362 14.85 -11.60 -16.61
C LYS A 362 15.71 -10.66 -15.76
N VAL A 363 16.88 -10.33 -16.29
CA VAL A 363 17.79 -9.32 -15.73
C VAL A 363 17.92 -8.21 -16.74
N PHE A 364 17.68 -6.98 -16.30
CA PHE A 364 17.71 -5.79 -17.14
C PHE A 364 19.02 -5.05 -16.91
N LYS A 365 19.69 -4.67 -18.00
CA LYS A 365 20.85 -3.78 -17.91
C LYS A 365 20.34 -2.37 -17.64
N GLY A 366 20.85 -1.78 -16.56
CA GLY A 366 20.46 -0.45 -16.10
C GLY A 366 20.97 0.67 -16.99
#